data_AF-A0A0C2FR14-F1
#
_entry.id   AF-A0A0C2FR14-F1
#
_cell.length_a   1.000
_cell.length_b   1.000
_cell.length_c   1.000
_cell.angle_alpha   90.00
_cell.angle_beta   90.00
_cell.angle_gamma   90.00
#
_symmetry.space_group_name_H-M   'P 1'
#
loop_
_entity.id
_entity.type
_entity.pdbx_description
1 polymer ?
#
loop_
_entity_poly.entity_id
_entity_poly.type
_entity_poly.pdbx_seq_one_letter_code
_entity_poly.pdbx_strand_id
1 'polypeptide(L)'
;MECDDDGKSAIDNVSRARSIYVQQALQNQRVLTGDIRKGKHEGASELRRELVQQFLKDIVVGRQCARCKGISPSYRKDRFVKIFEKPLNSKEQAKMAAGQFKARDALTLRPKSQRSNDTTVSDEGIADISLDSGSEDGSDVHADTLDEYGNVVHKPFTIKPTSPQLQQRYISTQEVLERLRLLFANEQDVLQLIYNSRPHGRHAQSTPDMFFIQALLVPPNKYRPEARTGDAQVTEAQQNSLYKAILGASFRVAEIHREISDAATKTPEFC
;
A
#
# COMPACT_ATOMS: atom_id res chain seq x y z
N MET A 1 -31.67 -13.38 22.88
CA MET A 1 -30.55 -13.18 21.94
C MET A 1 -31.13 -12.42 20.76
N GLU A 2 -31.13 -11.09 20.81
CA GLU A 2 -31.60 -10.17 19.74
C GLU A 2 -31.49 -8.72 20.28
N CYS A 3 -30.28 -8.16 20.36
CA CYS A 3 -30.10 -6.73 20.73
C CYS A 3 -29.02 -6.01 19.89
N ASP A 4 -28.37 -6.66 18.93
CA ASP A 4 -27.21 -6.11 18.22
C ASP A 4 -27.51 -5.57 16.80
N ASP A 5 -28.75 -5.72 16.29
CA ASP A 5 -29.11 -5.31 14.92
C ASP A 5 -29.50 -3.82 14.82
N ASP A 6 -30.20 -3.28 15.81
CA ASP A 6 -30.66 -1.88 15.83
C ASP A 6 -29.51 -0.86 15.84
N GLY A 7 -28.37 -1.21 16.44
CA GLY A 7 -27.20 -0.33 16.51
C GLY A 7 -26.47 -0.20 15.17
N LYS A 8 -26.43 -1.27 14.37
CA LYS A 8 -25.80 -1.24 13.03
C LYS A 8 -26.66 -0.49 12.03
N SER A 9 -27.98 -0.71 12.06
CA SER A 9 -28.91 0.01 11.17
C SER A 9 -28.87 1.52 11.44
N ALA A 10 -28.80 1.95 12.70
CA ALA A 10 -28.67 3.36 13.05
C ALA A 10 -27.36 4.01 12.55
N ILE A 11 -26.21 3.33 12.67
CA ILE A 11 -24.91 3.85 12.20
C ILE A 11 -24.88 3.94 10.68
N ASP A 12 -25.43 2.94 9.98
CA ASP A 12 -25.52 2.97 8.52
C ASP A 12 -26.50 4.04 8.04
N ASN A 13 -27.60 4.26 8.76
CA ASN A 13 -28.55 5.35 8.47
C ASN A 13 -27.91 6.73 8.66
N VAL A 14 -27.14 6.94 9.74
CA VAL A 14 -26.42 8.21 9.97
C VAL A 14 -25.33 8.42 8.92
N SER A 15 -24.57 7.38 8.57
CA SER A 15 -23.54 7.46 7.53
C SER A 15 -24.15 7.79 6.17
N ARG A 16 -25.26 7.12 5.81
CA ARG A 16 -26.00 7.38 4.58
C ARG A 16 -26.59 8.79 4.56
N ALA A 17 -27.21 9.24 5.64
CA ALA A 17 -27.75 10.59 5.76
C ALA A 17 -26.64 11.65 5.61
N ARG A 18 -25.47 11.42 6.21
CA ARG A 18 -24.29 12.28 6.03
C ARG A 18 -23.83 12.29 4.58
N SER A 19 -23.73 11.14 3.91
CA SER A 19 -23.34 11.07 2.49
C SER A 19 -24.33 11.80 1.59
N ILE A 20 -25.64 11.65 1.84
CA ILE A 20 -26.69 12.38 1.10
C ILE A 20 -26.55 13.88 1.32
N TYR A 21 -26.37 14.32 2.57
CA TYR A 21 -26.18 15.72 2.90
C TYR A 21 -24.93 16.29 2.20
N VAL A 22 -23.81 15.57 2.24
CA VAL A 22 -22.57 15.97 1.55
C VAL A 22 -22.81 16.05 0.04
N GLN A 23 -23.47 15.07 -0.56
CA GLN A 23 -23.80 15.11 -1.99
C GLN A 23 -24.71 16.29 -2.33
N GLN A 24 -25.72 16.58 -1.52
CA GLN A 24 -26.60 17.75 -1.71
C GLN A 24 -25.83 19.05 -1.59
N ALA A 25 -24.96 19.20 -0.58
CA ALA A 25 -24.11 20.38 -0.40
C ALA A 25 -23.17 20.58 -1.61
N LEU A 26 -22.55 19.50 -2.09
CA LEU A 26 -21.69 19.52 -3.28
C LEU A 26 -22.46 19.84 -4.56
N GLN A 27 -23.69 19.35 -4.71
CA GLN A 27 -24.56 19.66 -5.85
C GLN A 27 -25.01 21.13 -5.85
N ASN A 28 -25.38 21.64 -4.69
CA ASN A 28 -25.84 23.03 -4.50
C ASN A 28 -24.72 24.04 -4.71
N GLN A 29 -23.45 23.65 -4.48
CA GLN A 29 -22.27 24.46 -4.71
C GLN A 29 -21.52 24.10 -6.00
N ARG A 30 -22.20 23.57 -7.02
CA ARG A 30 -21.58 23.27 -8.32
C ARG A 30 -21.08 24.55 -9.00
N VAL A 31 -19.83 24.91 -8.73
CA VAL A 31 -19.12 25.96 -9.43
C VAL A 31 -18.82 25.46 -10.85
N LEU A 32 -19.24 26.21 -11.87
CA LEU A 32 -18.95 25.87 -13.26
C LEU A 32 -17.44 25.97 -13.48
N THR A 33 -16.89 25.07 -14.30
CA THR A 33 -15.45 25.05 -14.62
C THR A 33 -14.95 26.38 -15.21
N GLY A 34 -15.85 27.17 -15.81
CA GLY A 34 -15.58 28.52 -16.30
C GLY A 34 -15.36 29.57 -15.19
N ASP A 35 -16.06 29.45 -14.06
CA ASP A 35 -15.95 30.39 -12.95
C ASP A 35 -14.67 30.16 -12.13
N ILE A 36 -14.25 28.89 -12.02
CA ILE A 36 -12.97 28.50 -11.38
C ILE A 36 -11.77 28.99 -12.20
N ARG A 37 -11.89 29.07 -13.54
CA ARG A 37 -10.85 29.63 -14.40
C ARG A 37 -10.75 31.16 -14.30
N LYS A 38 -11.87 31.84 -14.03
CA LYS A 38 -11.92 33.31 -13.85
C LYS A 38 -11.41 33.75 -12.48
N GLY A 39 -11.60 32.95 -11.43
CA GLY A 39 -11.19 33.30 -10.07
C GLY A 39 -9.95 32.53 -9.59
N LYS A 40 -8.74 33.00 -9.91
CA LYS A 40 -7.57 32.70 -9.06
C LYS A 40 -7.69 33.54 -7.79
N HIS A 41 -8.62 33.20 -6.92
CA HIS A 41 -8.75 33.85 -5.63
C HIS A 41 -7.70 33.22 -4.70
N GLU A 42 -6.63 33.94 -4.39
CA GLU A 42 -5.52 33.43 -3.56
C GLU A 42 -6.04 32.90 -2.21
N GLY A 43 -6.98 33.63 -1.59
CA GLY A 43 -7.64 33.20 -0.36
C GLY A 43 -8.37 31.85 -0.45
N ALA A 44 -8.91 31.47 -1.61
CA ALA A 44 -9.55 30.16 -1.77
C ALA A 44 -8.51 29.02 -1.77
N SER A 45 -7.31 29.28 -2.29
CA SER A 45 -6.20 28.30 -2.24
C SER A 45 -5.66 28.13 -0.82
N GLU A 46 -5.62 29.20 -0.04
CA GLU A 46 -5.17 29.15 1.36
C GLU A 46 -6.18 28.42 2.25
N LEU A 47 -7.46 28.76 2.14
CA LEU A 47 -8.53 28.04 2.85
C LEU A 47 -8.52 26.54 2.52
N ARG A 48 -8.31 26.19 1.25
CA ARG A 48 -8.17 24.78 0.86
C ARG A 48 -6.97 24.12 1.56
N ARG A 49 -5.81 24.77 1.59
CA ARG A 49 -4.60 24.25 2.23
C ARG A 49 -4.84 23.99 3.72
N GLU A 50 -5.50 24.93 4.41
CA GLU A 50 -5.85 24.79 5.82
C GLU A 50 -6.84 23.66 6.07
N LEU A 51 -7.90 23.56 5.26
CA LEU A 51 -8.88 22.49 5.35
C LEU A 51 -8.26 21.11 5.13
N VAL A 52 -7.40 20.96 4.11
CA VAL A 52 -6.70 19.69 3.85
C VAL A 52 -5.74 19.37 5.00
N GLN A 53 -5.03 20.35 5.54
CA GLN A 53 -4.14 20.15 6.67
C GLN A 53 -4.91 19.72 7.93
N GLN A 54 -6.04 20.36 8.22
CA GLN A 54 -6.90 20.00 9.34
C GLN A 54 -7.46 18.59 9.18
N PHE A 55 -8.00 18.28 8.00
CA PHE A 55 -8.50 16.94 7.69
C PHE A 55 -7.43 15.86 7.90
N LEU A 56 -6.22 16.06 7.36
CA LEU A 56 -5.12 15.10 7.52
C LEU A 56 -4.65 14.95 8.97
N LYS A 57 -4.80 15.98 9.82
CA LYS A 57 -4.55 15.85 11.26
C LYS A 57 -5.63 15.01 11.93
N ASP A 58 -6.90 15.30 11.63
CA ASP A 58 -8.05 14.69 12.30
C ASP A 58 -8.17 13.19 12.02
N ILE A 59 -7.87 12.74 10.79
CA ILE A 59 -7.96 11.31 10.42
C ILE A 59 -6.95 10.43 11.17
N VAL A 60 -5.86 10.98 11.71
CA VAL A 60 -4.80 10.21 12.39
C VAL A 60 -5.06 10.09 13.90
N VAL A 61 -5.95 10.91 14.46
CA VAL A 61 -6.21 10.95 15.92
C VAL A 61 -6.89 9.66 16.39
N GLY A 62 -7.84 9.12 15.62
CA GLY A 62 -8.61 7.94 15.97
C GLY A 62 -8.01 6.65 15.40
N ARG A 63 -7.68 5.69 16.28
CA ARG A 63 -7.30 4.32 15.87
C ARG A 63 -8.49 3.37 15.72
N GLN A 64 -9.66 3.79 16.21
CA GLN A 64 -10.90 3.02 16.13
C GLN A 64 -11.73 3.53 14.95
N CYS A 65 -12.12 2.62 14.06
CA CYS A 65 -12.99 2.94 12.95
C CYS A 65 -14.37 3.37 13.45
N ALA A 66 -14.88 4.51 13.00
CA ALA A 66 -16.22 4.97 13.38
C ALA A 66 -17.33 4.05 12.87
N ARG A 67 -17.12 3.41 11.70
CA ARG A 67 -18.10 2.56 11.00
C ARG A 67 -18.13 1.14 11.56
N CYS A 68 -17.01 0.41 11.53
CA CYS A 68 -16.97 -0.98 11.99
C CYS A 68 -16.53 -1.15 13.45
N LYS A 69 -16.09 -0.09 14.14
CA LYS A 69 -15.56 -0.14 15.53
C LYS A 69 -14.29 -0.97 15.72
N GLY A 70 -13.73 -1.55 14.67
CA GLY A 70 -12.43 -2.21 14.70
C GLY A 70 -11.28 -1.23 15.00
N ILE A 71 -10.25 -1.72 15.69
CA ILE A 71 -9.04 -0.99 16.05
C ILE A 71 -7.94 -1.35 15.06
N SER A 72 -7.38 -0.35 14.38
CA SER A 72 -6.26 -0.54 13.47
C SER A 72 -4.92 -0.57 14.22
N PRO A 73 -3.97 -1.44 13.82
CA PRO A 73 -2.62 -1.46 14.38
C PRO A 73 -1.86 -0.18 14.05
N SER A 74 -0.82 0.11 14.83
CA SER A 74 0.02 1.30 14.65
C SER A 74 1.19 0.99 13.72
N TYR A 75 1.44 1.86 12.75
CA TYR A 75 2.57 1.72 11.85
C TYR A 75 3.76 2.55 12.31
N ARG A 76 4.96 1.98 12.17
CA ARG A 76 6.24 2.64 12.36
C ARG A 76 6.97 2.64 11.02
N LYS A 77 7.39 3.82 10.56
CA LYS A 77 8.31 3.94 9.43
C LYS A 77 9.75 3.91 9.92
N ASP A 78 10.60 3.21 9.18
CA ASP A 78 12.05 3.30 9.32
C ASP A 78 12.62 4.07 8.12
N ARG A 79 13.05 5.30 8.42
CA ARG A 79 13.42 6.32 7.43
C ARG A 79 12.36 6.45 6.33
N PHE A 80 12.71 6.06 5.10
CA PHE A 80 11.89 6.14 3.90
C PHE A 80 11.85 4.81 3.14
N VAL A 81 12.25 3.70 3.77
CA VAL A 81 12.43 2.41 3.07
C VAL A 81 11.52 1.32 3.61
N LYS A 82 11.41 1.16 4.93
CA LYS A 82 10.68 0.05 5.54
C LYS A 82 9.52 0.54 6.38
N ILE A 83 8.42 -0.21 6.36
CA ILE A 83 7.24 0.05 7.17
C ILE A 83 7.00 -1.19 8.03
N PHE A 84 6.79 -0.96 9.32
CA PHE A 84 6.55 -1.99 10.31
C PHE A 84 5.20 -1.80 10.97
N GLU A 85 4.46 -2.89 11.13
CA GLU A 85 3.21 -2.98 11.87
C GLU A 85 3.51 -3.36 13.31
N LYS A 86 3.09 -2.51 14.26
CA LYS A 86 3.13 -2.87 15.68
C LYS A 86 1.90 -3.73 15.99
N PRO A 87 2.07 -4.87 16.67
CA PRO A 87 0.92 -5.65 17.12
C PRO A 87 0.08 -4.84 18.11
N LEU A 88 -1.21 -5.17 18.17
CA LEU A 88 -2.14 -4.56 19.10
C LEU A 88 -1.74 -4.86 20.55
N ASN A 89 -2.03 -3.92 21.45
CA ASN A 89 -1.84 -4.18 22.88
C ASN A 89 -2.80 -5.28 23.35
N SER A 90 -2.49 -6.01 24.42
CA SER A 90 -3.32 -7.12 24.92
C SER A 90 -4.78 -6.70 25.18
N LYS A 91 -4.98 -5.48 25.70
CA LYS A 91 -6.33 -4.89 25.91
C LYS A 91 -7.06 -4.61 24.60
N GLU A 92 -6.35 -4.17 23.57
CA GLU A 92 -6.92 -3.88 22.25
C GLU A 92 -7.23 -5.19 21.50
N GLN A 93 -6.36 -6.19 21.63
CA GLN A 93 -6.58 -7.53 21.09
C GLN A 93 -7.81 -8.20 21.69
N ALA A 94 -8.02 -8.08 23.01
CA ALA A 94 -9.23 -8.58 23.67
C ALA A 94 -10.51 -7.91 23.14
N LYS A 95 -10.47 -6.59 22.87
CA LYS A 95 -11.61 -5.87 22.26
C LYS A 95 -11.88 -6.33 20.83
N MET A 96 -10.83 -6.57 20.04
CA MET A 96 -10.98 -7.08 18.67
C MET A 96 -11.54 -8.51 18.67
N ALA A 97 -11.08 -9.36 19.58
CA ALA A 97 -11.59 -10.72 19.75
C ALA A 97 -13.06 -10.73 20.20
N ALA A 98 -13.43 -9.87 21.15
CA ALA A 98 -14.82 -9.71 21.59
C ALA A 98 -15.74 -9.24 20.46
N GLY A 99 -15.26 -8.34 19.60
CA GLY A 99 -16.01 -7.88 18.42
C GLY A 99 -15.91 -8.81 17.19
N GLN A 100 -15.25 -9.96 17.30
CA GLN A 100 -14.98 -10.90 16.20
C GLN A 100 -14.32 -10.24 14.97
N PHE A 101 -13.54 -9.17 15.18
CA PHE A 101 -12.85 -8.48 14.10
C PHE A 101 -11.53 -9.17 13.79
N LYS A 102 -11.39 -9.68 12.56
CA LYS A 102 -10.14 -10.22 12.02
C LYS A 102 -9.62 -9.31 10.91
N ALA A 103 -8.34 -8.98 10.95
CA ALA A 103 -7.69 -8.29 9.85
C ALA A 103 -7.62 -9.24 8.65
N ARG A 104 -8.26 -8.87 7.54
CA ARG A 104 -8.13 -9.59 6.28
C ARG A 104 -6.90 -9.09 5.54
N ASP A 105 -6.12 -10.01 4.98
CA ASP A 105 -5.01 -9.63 4.13
C ASP A 105 -5.54 -8.97 2.85
N ALA A 106 -4.93 -7.87 2.44
CA ALA A 106 -5.36 -7.14 1.26
C ALA A 106 -5.03 -7.90 -0.03
N LEU A 107 -3.96 -8.72 -0.02
CA LEU A 107 -3.56 -9.53 -1.17
C LEU A 107 -4.62 -10.58 -1.54
N THR A 108 -5.34 -11.12 -0.54
CA THR A 108 -6.37 -12.17 -0.76
C THR A 108 -7.70 -11.59 -1.23
N LEU A 109 -7.95 -10.30 -0.97
CA LEU A 109 -9.17 -9.61 -1.38
C LEU A 109 -9.12 -9.06 -2.79
N ARG A 110 -7.99 -9.21 -3.50
CA ARG A 110 -7.85 -8.75 -4.87
C ARG A 110 -8.94 -9.43 -5.72
N PRO A 111 -9.89 -8.68 -6.31
CA PRO A 111 -10.77 -9.28 -7.28
C PRO A 111 -9.88 -9.77 -8.42
N LYS A 112 -9.79 -11.09 -8.62
CA LYS A 112 -9.23 -11.66 -9.85
C LYS A 112 -9.97 -10.92 -10.96
N SER A 113 -9.27 -10.09 -11.73
CA SER A 113 -9.88 -9.35 -12.82
C SER A 113 -10.63 -10.39 -13.64
N GLN A 114 -11.97 -10.30 -13.68
CA GLN A 114 -12.71 -11.02 -14.68
C GLN A 114 -12.15 -10.51 -16.00
N ARG A 115 -11.35 -11.37 -16.65
CA ARG A 115 -10.96 -11.18 -18.03
C ARG A 115 -12.29 -10.99 -18.76
N SER A 116 -12.55 -9.79 -19.23
CA SER A 116 -13.65 -9.51 -20.12
C SER A 116 -13.52 -10.48 -21.28
N ASN A 117 -14.50 -11.38 -21.41
CA ASN A 117 -14.73 -12.18 -22.60
C ASN A 117 -14.91 -11.22 -23.77
N ASP A 118 -13.84 -10.95 -24.50
CA ASP A 118 -13.91 -10.50 -25.88
C ASP A 118 -13.23 -11.60 -26.72
N THR A 119 -14.05 -12.27 -27.50
CA THR A 119 -13.72 -13.49 -28.24
C THR A 119 -13.09 -13.12 -29.57
N THR A 120 -11.78 -13.30 -29.73
CA THR A 120 -11.14 -13.76 -30.99
C THR A 120 -9.80 -14.45 -30.72
N VAL A 121 -9.85 -15.78 -30.71
CA VAL A 121 -8.82 -16.77 -31.14
C VAL A 121 -7.34 -16.34 -31.22
N SER A 122 -6.57 -16.72 -30.20
CA SER A 122 -5.27 -17.39 -30.39
C SER A 122 -4.99 -18.27 -29.17
N ASP A 123 -5.07 -19.57 -29.44
CA ASP A 123 -4.68 -20.74 -28.63
C ASP A 123 -3.25 -20.59 -28.08
N GLU A 124 -3.07 -20.85 -26.78
CA GLU A 124 -1.86 -21.31 -26.05
C GLU A 124 -2.14 -21.15 -24.53
N GLY A 125 -2.11 -22.27 -23.80
CA GLY A 125 -2.85 -22.49 -22.56
C GLY A 125 -2.31 -21.84 -21.28
N ILE A 126 -3.24 -21.44 -20.40
CA ILE A 126 -2.98 -21.22 -18.97
C ILE A 126 -4.17 -21.82 -18.21
N ALA A 127 -3.93 -22.94 -17.54
CA ALA A 127 -4.89 -23.62 -16.69
C ALA A 127 -5.06 -22.87 -15.36
N ASP A 128 -6.31 -22.54 -15.03
CA ASP A 128 -6.71 -21.96 -13.76
C ASP A 128 -6.57 -22.98 -12.61
N ILE A 129 -5.64 -22.75 -11.68
CA ILE A 129 -5.61 -23.51 -10.42
C ILE A 129 -6.56 -22.87 -9.40
N SER A 130 -7.48 -23.68 -8.91
CA SER A 130 -8.32 -23.39 -7.77
C SER A 130 -7.51 -23.68 -6.50
N LEU A 131 -7.30 -22.68 -5.64
CA LEU A 131 -6.73 -22.89 -4.30
C LEU A 131 -7.83 -22.65 -3.28
N ASP A 132 -8.42 -23.76 -2.84
CA ASP A 132 -9.17 -23.86 -1.59
C ASP A 132 -8.42 -24.81 -0.66
N SER A 133 -8.71 -24.68 0.64
CA SER A 133 -8.28 -25.46 1.79
C SER A 133 -7.01 -25.00 2.49
N GLY A 134 -7.24 -24.51 3.71
CA GLY A 134 -6.21 -24.15 4.66
C GLY A 134 -5.56 -25.35 5.34
N SER A 135 -4.36 -25.08 5.83
CA SER A 135 -3.69 -25.83 6.89
C SER A 135 -2.82 -24.84 7.65
N GLU A 136 -3.17 -24.61 8.90
CA GLU A 136 -2.25 -24.12 9.93
C GLU A 136 -1.15 -25.20 10.09
N ASP A 137 0.13 -24.84 10.03
CA ASP A 137 1.19 -25.17 11.00
C ASP A 137 2.62 -24.93 10.44
N GLY A 138 3.54 -24.55 11.34
CA GLY A 138 5.01 -24.58 11.17
C GLY A 138 5.64 -23.42 10.37
N SER A 139 6.85 -22.93 10.67
CA SER A 139 7.84 -23.23 11.70
C SER A 139 8.86 -22.07 11.65
N ASP A 140 9.40 -21.71 12.82
CA ASP A 140 10.29 -20.56 13.02
C ASP A 140 11.68 -20.84 12.42
N VAL A 141 11.97 -20.31 11.23
CA VAL A 141 13.30 -20.39 10.60
C VAL A 141 14.13 -19.17 10.98
N HIS A 142 15.02 -19.37 11.95
CA HIS A 142 16.04 -18.39 12.33
C HIS A 142 17.04 -18.15 11.19
N ALA A 143 17.18 -16.89 10.78
CA ALA A 143 18.20 -16.46 9.83
C ALA A 143 19.54 -16.28 10.55
N ASP A 144 20.50 -17.15 10.27
CA ASP A 144 21.89 -17.01 10.74
C ASP A 144 22.55 -15.77 10.12
N THR A 145 23.24 -15.00 10.94
CA THR A 145 23.97 -13.80 10.51
C THR A 145 25.41 -14.17 10.13
N LEU A 146 25.81 -13.82 8.91
CA LEU A 146 27.16 -14.01 8.38
C LEU A 146 28.07 -12.84 8.76
N ASP A 147 29.35 -13.11 9.01
CA ASP A 147 30.37 -12.07 9.20
C ASP A 147 30.91 -11.50 7.87
N GLU A 148 31.79 -10.50 7.95
CA GLU A 148 32.37 -9.78 6.80
C GLU A 148 33.23 -10.67 5.88
N TYR A 149 33.51 -11.91 6.28
CA TYR A 149 34.21 -12.91 5.47
C TYR A 149 33.32 -14.09 5.04
N GLY A 150 32.00 -14.02 5.29
CA GLY A 150 31.02 -14.99 4.81
C GLY A 150 30.95 -16.29 5.62
N ASN A 151 31.46 -16.31 6.86
CA ASN A 151 31.39 -17.47 7.74
C ASN A 151 30.21 -17.37 8.71
N VAL A 152 29.62 -18.53 9.06
CA VAL A 152 28.51 -18.64 10.02
C VAL A 152 29.08 -18.58 11.45
N VAL A 153 28.78 -17.51 12.20
CA VAL A 153 29.24 -17.34 13.59
C VAL A 153 28.13 -17.70 14.57
N HIS A 154 28.25 -18.86 15.24
CA HIS A 154 27.40 -19.19 16.39
C HIS A 154 27.82 -18.37 17.61
N LYS A 155 27.04 -17.34 17.98
CA LYS A 155 27.19 -16.68 19.28
C LYS A 155 26.49 -17.50 20.37
N PRO A 156 27.20 -17.94 21.44
CA PRO A 156 26.55 -18.59 22.58
C PRO A 156 25.67 -17.57 23.31
N PHE A 157 24.37 -17.84 23.32
CA PHE A 157 23.34 -16.98 23.88
C PHE A 157 23.39 -17.02 25.41
N THR A 158 23.82 -15.93 26.05
CA THR A 158 23.57 -15.70 27.47
C THR A 158 22.15 -15.15 27.61
N ILE A 159 21.23 -15.98 28.09
CA ILE A 159 19.83 -15.59 28.34
C ILE A 159 19.80 -14.59 29.50
N LYS A 160 19.76 -13.30 29.19
CA LYS A 160 19.21 -12.28 30.09
C LYS A 160 17.71 -12.13 29.77
N PRO A 161 16.80 -12.25 30.75
CA PRO A 161 15.36 -12.18 30.50
C PRO A 161 14.98 -10.74 30.17
N THR A 162 14.97 -10.42 28.87
CA THR A 162 14.34 -9.20 28.37
C THR A 162 12.90 -9.56 28.06
N SER A 163 11.96 -8.86 28.68
CA SER A 163 10.51 -8.90 28.43
C SER A 163 10.18 -9.20 26.95
N PRO A 164 9.15 -10.01 26.63
CA PRO A 164 8.81 -10.37 25.26
C PRO A 164 8.46 -9.11 24.48
N GLN A 165 9.43 -8.56 23.76
CA GLN A 165 9.18 -7.46 22.86
C GLN A 165 8.39 -8.03 21.70
N LEU A 166 7.07 -7.82 21.76
CA LEU A 166 6.12 -7.93 20.67
C LEU A 166 6.81 -7.57 19.34
N GLN A 167 7.18 -8.59 18.57
CA GLN A 167 7.97 -8.44 17.35
C GLN A 167 7.15 -7.62 16.34
N GLN A 168 7.74 -6.54 15.82
CA GLN A 168 7.11 -5.69 14.83
C GLN A 168 7.11 -6.42 13.48
N ARG A 169 5.95 -6.54 12.84
CA ARG A 169 5.82 -7.24 11.55
C ARG A 169 6.24 -6.31 10.41
N TYR A 170 7.13 -6.78 9.53
CA TYR A 170 7.48 -6.04 8.31
C TYR A 170 6.31 -6.11 7.31
N ILE A 171 5.97 -4.98 6.68
CA ILE A 171 4.94 -4.93 5.64
C ILE A 171 5.62 -4.77 4.27
N SER A 172 5.24 -5.63 3.33
CA SER A 172 5.69 -5.55 1.94
C SER A 172 5.06 -4.36 1.20
N THR A 173 5.78 -3.76 0.27
CA THR A 173 5.27 -2.65 -0.55
C THR A 173 4.02 -3.03 -1.36
N GLN A 174 3.92 -4.29 -1.78
CA GLN A 174 2.74 -4.82 -2.47
C GLN A 174 1.51 -4.87 -1.56
N GLU A 175 1.69 -5.26 -0.29
CA GLU A 175 0.61 -5.26 0.70
C GLU A 175 0.12 -3.83 0.98
N VAL A 176 1.03 -2.84 1.05
CA VAL A 176 0.66 -1.43 1.19
C VAL A 176 -0.13 -0.93 -0.03
N LEU A 177 0.30 -1.27 -1.25
CA LEU A 177 -0.38 -0.92 -2.50
C LEU A 177 -1.83 -1.43 -2.49
N GLU A 178 -2.04 -2.71 -2.18
CA GLU A 178 -3.39 -3.28 -2.17
C GLU A 178 -4.26 -2.72 -1.05
N ARG A 179 -3.71 -2.48 0.15
CA ARG A 179 -4.43 -1.77 1.23
C ARG A 179 -4.89 -0.38 0.76
N LEU A 180 -4.03 0.36 0.05
CA LEU A 180 -4.39 1.67 -0.51
C LEU A 180 -5.40 1.58 -1.65
N ARG A 181 -5.36 0.54 -2.49
CA ARG A 181 -6.39 0.29 -3.52
C ARG A 181 -7.78 0.11 -2.92
N LEU A 182 -7.89 -0.69 -1.85
CA LEU A 182 -9.15 -0.86 -1.12
C LEU A 182 -9.62 0.45 -0.48
N LEU A 183 -8.72 1.23 0.09
CA LEU A 183 -9.05 2.54 0.66
C LEU A 183 -9.58 3.50 -0.41
N PHE A 184 -8.90 3.58 -1.55
CA PHE A 184 -9.30 4.45 -2.67
C PHE A 184 -10.65 4.02 -3.25
N ALA A 185 -10.88 2.71 -3.42
CA ALA A 185 -12.17 2.20 -3.89
C ALA A 185 -13.33 2.56 -2.94
N ASN A 186 -13.10 2.54 -1.63
CA ASN A 186 -14.14 2.83 -0.64
C ASN A 186 -14.37 4.34 -0.42
N GLU A 187 -13.31 5.15 -0.44
CA GLU A 187 -13.35 6.57 -0.05
C GLU A 187 -13.02 7.51 -1.24
N GLN A 188 -13.38 7.09 -2.45
CA GLN A 188 -13.01 7.78 -3.70
C GLN A 188 -13.48 9.24 -3.72
N ASP A 189 -14.69 9.52 -3.24
CA ASP A 189 -15.29 10.85 -3.26
C ASP A 189 -14.44 11.87 -2.48
N VAL A 190 -13.98 11.49 -1.28
CA VAL A 190 -13.18 12.36 -0.41
C VAL A 190 -11.76 12.50 -0.97
N LEU A 191 -11.15 11.39 -1.40
CA LEU A 191 -9.78 11.40 -1.93
C LEU A 191 -9.69 12.17 -3.25
N GLN A 192 -10.72 12.14 -4.09
CA GLN A 192 -10.79 12.94 -5.29
C GLN A 192 -10.78 14.44 -4.96
N LEU A 193 -11.52 14.86 -3.92
CA LEU A 193 -11.54 16.25 -3.47
C LEU A 193 -10.20 16.70 -2.88
N ILE A 194 -9.45 15.81 -2.21
CA ILE A 194 -8.15 16.13 -1.60
C ILE A 194 -7.07 16.31 -2.67
N TYR A 195 -6.94 15.35 -3.58
CA TYR A 195 -5.86 15.35 -4.58
C TYR A 195 -6.13 16.24 -5.79
N ASN A 196 -7.40 16.60 -6.04
CA ASN A 196 -7.75 17.48 -7.15
C ASN A 196 -8.19 18.86 -6.66
N SER A 197 -7.39 19.89 -6.95
CA SER A 197 -7.73 21.29 -6.66
C SER A 197 -8.80 21.87 -7.59
N ARG A 198 -9.06 21.19 -8.70
CA ARG A 198 -10.02 21.60 -9.72
C ARG A 198 -10.96 20.44 -10.03
N PRO A 199 -12.24 20.71 -10.35
CA PRO A 199 -13.14 19.69 -10.84
C PRO A 199 -12.60 19.20 -12.18
N HIS A 200 -12.24 17.92 -12.23
CA HIS A 200 -11.83 17.26 -13.46
C HIS A 200 -13.07 16.75 -14.22
N GLY A 201 -12.88 16.43 -15.49
CA GLY A 201 -13.90 15.73 -16.27
C GLY A 201 -14.26 14.39 -15.60
N ARG A 202 -15.47 13.87 -15.88
CA ARG A 202 -16.08 12.69 -15.23
C ARG A 202 -15.23 11.41 -15.21
N HIS A 203 -14.11 11.35 -15.91
CA HIS A 203 -13.29 10.15 -16.11
C HIS A 203 -11.95 10.14 -15.37
N ALA A 204 -11.53 11.24 -14.72
CA ALA A 204 -10.27 11.26 -13.98
C ALA A 204 -10.49 10.89 -12.51
N GLN A 205 -10.24 9.63 -12.17
CA GLN A 205 -10.24 9.13 -10.80
C GLN A 205 -8.82 9.18 -10.24
N SER A 206 -8.67 9.63 -8.99
CA SER A 206 -7.41 9.50 -8.26
C SER A 206 -7.13 8.02 -8.05
N THR A 207 -5.96 7.53 -8.45
CA THR A 207 -5.52 6.16 -8.22
C THR A 207 -4.37 6.14 -7.20
N PRO A 208 -4.24 5.07 -6.39
CA PRO A 208 -3.14 4.96 -5.43
C PRO A 208 -1.78 4.80 -6.12
N ASP A 209 -1.74 4.42 -7.41
CA ASP A 209 -0.51 4.24 -8.17
C ASP A 209 0.33 5.54 -8.26
N MET A 210 -0.27 6.72 -8.00
CA MET A 210 0.46 8.00 -7.90
C MET A 210 1.55 8.03 -6.81
N PHE A 211 1.48 7.13 -5.82
CA PHE A 211 2.47 7.03 -4.74
C PHE A 211 3.58 6.00 -5.02
N PHE A 212 3.42 5.16 -6.05
CA PHE A 212 4.31 4.04 -6.32
C PHE A 212 5.02 4.24 -7.65
N ILE A 213 6.31 3.91 -7.68
CA ILE A 213 7.12 3.97 -8.90
C ILE A 213 7.31 2.54 -9.40
N GLN A 214 6.59 2.19 -10.46
CA GLN A 214 6.74 0.89 -11.13
C GLN A 214 7.84 0.91 -12.20
N ALA A 215 7.96 2.02 -12.93
CA ALA A 215 8.94 2.22 -13.98
C ALA A 215 9.70 3.52 -13.75
N LEU A 216 11.02 3.47 -13.90
CA LEU A 216 11.88 4.64 -13.79
C LEU A 216 12.18 5.19 -15.19
N LEU A 217 11.85 6.46 -15.41
CA LEU A 217 12.17 7.14 -16.65
C LEU A 217 13.63 7.57 -16.64
N VAL A 218 14.38 7.14 -17.65
CA VAL A 218 15.80 7.49 -17.80
C VAL A 218 15.93 8.66 -18.78
N PRO A 219 16.58 9.77 -18.40
CA PRO A 219 16.76 10.90 -19.30
C PRO A 219 17.57 10.53 -20.56
N PRO A 220 17.25 11.11 -21.73
CA PRO A 220 18.06 10.95 -22.93
C PRO A 220 19.53 11.33 -22.72
N ASN A 221 20.44 10.76 -23.53
CA ASN A 221 21.90 10.91 -23.37
C ASN A 221 22.37 12.39 -23.41
N LYS A 222 21.66 13.27 -24.12
CA LYS A 222 21.93 14.72 -24.13
C LYS A 222 21.91 15.33 -22.72
N TYR A 223 21.07 14.82 -21.83
CA TYR A 223 20.93 15.29 -20.45
C TYR A 223 21.80 14.52 -19.45
N ARG A 224 22.65 13.60 -19.93
CA ARG A 224 23.60 12.82 -19.16
C ARG A 224 24.99 12.89 -19.82
N PRO A 225 25.60 14.07 -19.91
CA PRO A 225 26.90 14.23 -20.56
C PRO A 225 27.98 13.46 -19.79
N GLU A 226 28.96 12.97 -20.54
CA GLU A 226 30.12 12.29 -19.98
C GLU A 226 30.97 13.26 -19.16
N ALA A 227 31.49 12.79 -18.03
CA ALA A 227 32.35 13.58 -17.17
C ALA A 227 33.77 13.54 -17.73
N ARG A 228 34.24 14.66 -18.30
CA ARG A 228 35.60 14.77 -18.83
C ARG A 228 36.54 15.20 -17.71
N THR A 229 37.39 14.28 -17.25
CA THR A 229 38.48 14.59 -16.32
C THR A 229 39.77 14.66 -17.15
N GLY A 230 40.11 15.86 -17.62
CA GLY A 230 41.31 16.09 -18.45
C GLY A 230 41.20 15.59 -19.90
N ASP A 231 42.32 15.65 -20.63
CA ASP A 231 42.37 15.39 -22.08
C ASP A 231 42.32 13.91 -22.47
N ALA A 232 42.55 12.98 -21.55
CA ALA A 232 42.68 11.55 -21.86
C ALA A 232 41.68 10.62 -21.13
N GLN A 233 40.86 11.12 -20.20
CA GLN A 233 39.91 10.29 -19.46
C GLN A 233 38.50 10.86 -19.51
N VAL A 234 37.70 10.28 -20.40
CA VAL A 234 36.25 10.43 -20.42
C VAL A 234 35.67 9.37 -19.49
N THR A 235 35.10 9.81 -18.39
CA THR A 235 34.40 8.94 -17.44
C THR A 235 32.89 9.04 -17.65
N GLU A 236 32.15 8.01 -17.26
CA GLU A 236 30.70 8.02 -17.42
C GLU A 236 30.03 9.13 -16.61
N ALA A 237 28.82 9.53 -17.02
CA ALA A 237 28.02 10.46 -16.24
C ALA A 237 27.78 9.91 -14.83
N GLN A 238 27.97 10.73 -13.80
CA GLN A 238 27.81 10.32 -12.39
C GLN A 238 26.45 9.64 -12.11
N GLN A 239 25.38 10.09 -12.77
CA GLN A 239 24.04 9.52 -12.66
C GLN A 239 23.95 8.06 -13.14
N ASN A 240 24.78 7.65 -14.10
CA ASN A 240 24.77 6.28 -14.63
C ASN A 240 25.20 5.25 -13.59
N SER A 241 26.07 5.62 -12.64
CA SER A 241 26.45 4.74 -11.53
C SER A 241 25.24 4.33 -10.69
N LEU A 242 24.33 5.26 -10.39
CA LEU A 242 23.10 5.01 -9.63
C LEU A 242 22.12 4.13 -10.43
N TYR A 243 21.96 4.41 -11.73
CA TYR A 243 21.10 3.59 -12.58
C TYR A 243 21.62 2.15 -12.72
N LYS A 244 22.93 1.96 -12.83
CA LYS A 244 23.54 0.62 -12.83
C LYS A 244 23.27 -0.13 -11.53
N ALA A 245 23.36 0.53 -10.38
CA ALA A 245 23.03 -0.09 -9.09
C ALA A 245 21.56 -0.53 -9.02
N ILE A 246 20.63 0.30 -9.51
CA ILE A 246 19.21 -0.03 -9.58
C ILE A 246 18.99 -1.23 -10.50
N LEU A 247 19.55 -1.21 -11.71
CA LEU A 247 19.44 -2.32 -12.67
C LEU A 247 20.00 -3.61 -12.10
N GLY A 248 21.17 -3.57 -11.46
CA GLY A 248 21.78 -4.73 -10.81
C GLY A 248 20.88 -5.31 -9.70
N ALA A 249 20.25 -4.46 -8.89
CA ALA A 249 19.28 -4.91 -7.89
C ALA A 249 18.02 -5.51 -8.55
N SER A 250 17.51 -4.91 -9.62
CA SER A 250 16.36 -5.45 -10.38
C SER A 250 16.65 -6.81 -10.99
N PHE A 251 17.83 -7.02 -11.56
CA PHE A 251 18.23 -8.32 -12.10
C PHE A 251 18.31 -9.39 -11.01
N ARG A 252 18.90 -9.08 -9.85
CA ARG A 252 18.92 -10.01 -8.71
C ARG A 252 17.52 -10.39 -8.24
N VAL A 253 16.62 -9.42 -8.13
CA VAL A 253 15.22 -9.68 -7.75
C VAL A 253 14.53 -10.56 -8.79
N ALA A 254 14.77 -10.32 -10.08
CA ALA A 254 14.20 -11.15 -11.16
C ALA A 254 14.75 -12.59 -11.15
N GLU A 255 16.04 -12.75 -10.86
CA GLU A 255 16.68 -14.06 -10.71
C GLU A 255 16.10 -14.83 -9.52
N ILE A 256 16.04 -14.21 -8.34
CA ILE A 256 15.41 -14.80 -7.14
C ILE A 256 13.94 -15.15 -7.41
N HIS A 257 13.20 -14.28 -8.09
CA HIS A 257 11.80 -14.55 -8.43
C HIS A 257 11.68 -15.77 -9.36
N ARG A 258 12.58 -15.91 -10.35
CA ARG A 258 12.62 -17.07 -11.23
C ARG A 258 12.93 -18.34 -10.44
N GLU A 259 13.93 -18.30 -9.55
CA GLU A 259 14.28 -19.45 -8.70
C GLU A 259 13.13 -19.88 -7.80
N ILE A 260 12.41 -18.94 -7.17
CA ILE A 260 11.24 -19.22 -6.34
C ILE A 260 10.12 -19.83 -7.19
N SER A 261 9.89 -19.31 -8.40
CA SER A 261 8.87 -19.82 -9.31
C SER A 261 9.21 -21.22 -9.81
N ASP A 262 10.48 -21.46 -10.13
CA ASP A 262 10.99 -22.77 -10.55
C ASP A 262 10.94 -23.79 -9.40
N ALA A 263 11.21 -23.36 -8.16
CA ALA A 263 11.08 -24.22 -6.98
C ALA A 263 9.61 -24.60 -6.71
N ALA A 264 8.67 -23.66 -6.86
CA ALA A 264 7.23 -23.92 -6.67
C ALA A 264 6.67 -24.89 -7.73
N THR A 265 7.19 -24.87 -8.96
CA THR A 265 6.80 -25.80 -10.02
C THR A 265 7.47 -27.17 -9.90
N LYS A 266 8.65 -27.25 -9.28
CA LYS A 266 9.40 -28.49 -9.03
C LYS A 266 9.00 -29.23 -7.75
N THR A 267 7.99 -28.77 -7.04
CA THR A 267 7.27 -29.56 -6.03
C THR A 267 6.03 -30.23 -6.62
N PRO A 268 6.13 -31.25 -7.50
CA PRO A 268 5.10 -32.26 -7.61
C PRO A 268 5.34 -33.35 -6.55
N GLU A 269 4.30 -33.63 -5.77
CA GLU A 269 4.01 -34.95 -5.17
C GLU A 269 5.18 -35.74 -4.57
N PHE A 270 5.47 -35.49 -3.29
CA PHE A 270 5.82 -36.57 -2.37
C PHE A 270 4.83 -36.56 -1.20
N CYS A 271 3.67 -37.16 -1.45
CA CYS A 271 2.81 -37.80 -0.44
C CYS A 271 2.10 -38.97 -1.11
#